data_AF-A0A8B8FJR0-F1
#
_entry.id   AF-A0A8B8FJR0-F1
#
_cell.length_a   1.000
_cell.length_b   1.000
_cell.length_c   1.000
_cell.angle_alpha   90.00
_cell.angle_beta   90.00
_cell.angle_gamma   90.00
#
_symmetry.space_group_name_H-M   'P 1'
#
loop_
_entity.id
_entity.type
_entity.pdbx_description
1 polymer ?
#
loop_
_entity_poly.entity_id
_entity_poly.type
_entity_poly.pdbx_seq_one_letter_code
_entity_poly.pdbx_strand_id
1 'polypeptide(L)'
;MSISVEINDNTSSYDKLRELCKENVIYFSTDERNGSTAISNCFEQLFENIGTIKPLVYELRNICHLYDFDPSIPGNGYRSYVTVVDLFIAHCIKICNQMTINRNSFFFRKAFYTKEIESCNQVMSALVLCLENLCLLIGWSEPGMLFAGNDTAALELMMKIEPSKLCPFYGRCLAFQFNESLQPALKTIAIMMAAFSEVYYNENGMLARANTAWNCSKYMLNPELRARRIVNVIQYSSIEFYKAFLFLGETELLKSLPNLVSPVVAVNRLISIPSKPILYLKPDGQLFELQPPMCHTGPASLNVRLIAKTKREGMLAENLGSGILPEPCDNLIIHCHGGGFVSQSSSSHESYLRDWAVRLEIPILSVDYSLAPRAPYPRAREELLFAYVWAINNAAYLGSTAKRVIMAGDSAGGNLSACVALKCIEMGFRIPDSLFLAYFPCAIAWSPTPARFLSLIDPLIPLGFMTNCLKAYACPPDIYQDSLYEYKLKNIAKPKDGAKDNFIEEVESSEEALELIQDTKKDSQSTITPVEEVIMTAHEHRQSRRFSTMLTETAENISSAITTTFITLTGGTAEEYIRLYIWTLV
;
A
#
# COMPACT_ATOMS: atom_id res chain seq x y z
N MET A 1 -18.75 11.94 -3.15
CA MET A 1 -19.65 11.45 -4.21
C MET A 1 -19.66 9.94 -4.13
N SER A 2 -20.77 9.40 -3.66
CA SER A 2 -21.06 7.99 -3.49
C SER A 2 -21.03 7.27 -4.83
N ILE A 3 -20.19 6.22 -4.92
CA ILE A 3 -20.18 5.28 -6.04
C ILE A 3 -21.38 4.35 -5.82
N SER A 4 -22.58 4.81 -6.18
CA SER A 4 -23.70 3.92 -6.47
C SER A 4 -23.57 3.52 -7.94
N VAL A 5 -22.64 2.60 -8.23
CA VAL A 5 -22.72 1.81 -9.46
C VAL A 5 -23.82 0.80 -9.17
N GLU A 6 -25.01 1.06 -9.72
CA GLU A 6 -26.03 0.01 -9.84
C GLU A 6 -25.34 -1.21 -10.45
N ILE A 7 -25.39 -2.32 -9.72
CA ILE A 7 -24.90 -3.63 -10.16
C ILE A 7 -25.85 -4.08 -11.27
N ASN A 8 -25.71 -3.49 -12.45
CA ASN A 8 -26.36 -3.96 -13.65
C ASN A 8 -25.83 -5.35 -13.96
N ASP A 9 -26.72 -6.21 -14.43
CA ASP A 9 -26.43 -7.60 -14.77
C ASP A 9 -25.36 -7.65 -15.88
N ASN A 10 -24.10 -7.72 -15.46
CA ASN A 10 -22.92 -7.50 -16.30
C ASN A 10 -22.62 -8.69 -17.22
N THR A 11 -23.49 -9.72 -17.27
CA THR A 11 -23.40 -10.86 -18.20
C THR A 11 -23.18 -10.39 -19.63
N SER A 12 -23.91 -9.33 -20.01
CA SER A 12 -23.82 -8.68 -21.33
C SER A 12 -22.40 -8.21 -21.68
N SER A 13 -21.64 -7.69 -20.70
CA SER A 13 -20.28 -7.17 -20.93
C SER A 13 -19.27 -8.28 -21.24
N TYR A 14 -19.30 -9.39 -20.50
CA TYR A 14 -18.43 -10.54 -20.76
C TYR A 14 -18.73 -11.16 -22.13
N ASP A 15 -20.02 -11.31 -22.45
CA ASP A 15 -20.43 -11.90 -23.72
C ASP A 15 -20.10 -10.95 -24.89
N LYS A 16 -20.25 -9.65 -24.71
CA LYS A 16 -19.81 -8.65 -25.69
C LYS A 16 -18.31 -8.72 -25.95
N LEU A 17 -17.49 -8.84 -24.90
CA LEU A 17 -16.04 -8.97 -25.07
C LEU A 17 -15.68 -10.27 -25.81
N ARG A 18 -16.34 -11.39 -25.49
CA ARG A 18 -16.16 -12.66 -26.20
C ARG A 18 -16.49 -12.56 -27.69
N GLU A 19 -17.59 -11.90 -28.05
CA GLU A 19 -17.94 -11.69 -29.45
C GLU A 19 -16.92 -10.80 -30.17
N LEU A 20 -16.44 -9.73 -29.52
CA LEU A 20 -15.35 -8.91 -30.08
C LEU A 20 -14.05 -9.71 -30.29
N CYS A 21 -13.72 -10.63 -29.37
CA CYS A 21 -12.57 -11.53 -29.56
C CYS A 21 -12.77 -12.41 -30.80
N LYS A 22 -13.94 -13.09 -30.93
CA LYS A 22 -14.26 -13.95 -32.08
C LYS A 22 -14.19 -13.19 -33.40
N GLU A 23 -14.82 -12.02 -33.47
CA GLU A 23 -14.80 -11.16 -34.68
C GLU A 23 -13.37 -10.77 -35.09
N ASN A 24 -12.49 -10.53 -34.12
CA ASN A 24 -11.11 -10.17 -34.39
C ASN A 24 -10.24 -11.39 -34.75
N VAL A 25 -10.47 -12.56 -34.15
CA VAL A 25 -9.84 -13.83 -34.57
C VAL A 25 -10.14 -14.08 -36.04
N ILE A 26 -11.42 -14.08 -36.44
CA ILE A 26 -11.84 -14.31 -37.82
C ILE A 26 -11.15 -13.32 -38.77
N TYR A 27 -11.17 -12.02 -38.45
CA TYR A 27 -10.55 -10.99 -39.27
C TYR A 27 -9.03 -11.22 -39.45
N PHE A 28 -8.28 -11.42 -38.36
CA PHE A 28 -6.82 -11.55 -38.45
C PHE A 28 -6.35 -12.92 -38.93
N SER A 29 -7.19 -13.96 -38.86
CA SER A 29 -6.92 -15.28 -39.44
C SER A 29 -7.08 -15.31 -40.96
N THR A 30 -7.90 -14.42 -41.53
CA THR A 30 -8.26 -14.40 -42.96
C THR A 30 -7.53 -13.31 -43.76
N ASP A 31 -6.80 -12.40 -43.10
CA ASP A 31 -6.05 -11.32 -43.75
C ASP A 31 -4.76 -11.86 -44.45
N GLU A 32 -4.87 -12.11 -45.76
CA GLU A 32 -3.77 -12.60 -46.61
C GLU A 32 -2.59 -11.62 -46.75
N ARG A 33 -2.80 -10.31 -46.53
CA ARG A 33 -1.72 -9.31 -46.70
C ARG A 33 -0.73 -9.32 -45.55
N ASN A 34 -1.14 -9.89 -44.41
CA ASN A 34 -0.50 -9.69 -43.12
C ASN A 34 -0.88 -10.80 -42.13
N GLY A 35 -0.95 -12.07 -42.56
CA GLY A 35 -1.26 -13.19 -41.67
C GLY A 35 -0.50 -13.09 -40.35
N SER A 36 -1.20 -12.79 -39.25
CA SER A 36 -0.60 -12.81 -37.92
C SER A 36 -1.37 -13.75 -37.05
N THR A 37 -0.95 -14.99 -37.12
CA THR A 37 -1.17 -15.98 -36.07
C THR A 37 -0.93 -15.35 -34.69
N ALA A 38 0.09 -14.52 -34.50
CA ALA A 38 0.36 -13.88 -33.21
C ALA A 38 -0.82 -13.09 -32.61
N ILE A 39 -1.45 -12.16 -33.36
CA ILE A 39 -2.57 -11.36 -32.80
C ILE A 39 -3.84 -12.20 -32.67
N SER A 40 -4.06 -13.14 -33.60
CA SER A 40 -5.19 -14.08 -33.53
C SER A 40 -5.10 -14.94 -32.27
N ASN A 41 -3.93 -15.54 -32.02
CA ASN A 41 -3.65 -16.35 -30.83
C ASN A 41 -3.84 -15.52 -29.55
N CYS A 42 -3.48 -14.24 -29.56
CA CYS A 42 -3.73 -13.37 -28.41
C CYS A 42 -5.23 -13.19 -28.13
N PHE A 43 -6.07 -13.08 -29.17
CA PHE A 43 -7.51 -13.00 -29.01
C PHE A 43 -8.15 -14.33 -28.61
N GLU A 44 -7.65 -15.45 -29.12
CA GLU A 44 -8.05 -16.79 -28.67
C GLU A 44 -7.74 -16.98 -27.19
N GLN A 45 -6.55 -16.62 -26.75
CA GLN A 45 -6.18 -16.67 -25.34
C GLN A 45 -7.06 -15.75 -24.48
N LEU A 46 -7.39 -14.54 -24.96
CA LEU A 46 -8.29 -13.63 -24.25
C LEU A 46 -9.69 -14.22 -24.14
N PHE A 47 -10.18 -14.86 -25.20
CA PHE A 47 -11.46 -15.55 -25.22
C PHE A 47 -11.54 -16.67 -24.18
N GLU A 48 -10.50 -17.50 -24.08
CA GLU A 48 -10.41 -18.56 -23.08
C GLU A 48 -10.32 -17.99 -21.66
N ASN A 49 -9.48 -16.98 -21.43
CA ASN A 49 -9.36 -16.33 -20.12
C ASN A 49 -10.68 -15.72 -19.63
N ILE A 50 -11.53 -15.20 -20.54
CA ILE A 50 -12.88 -14.73 -20.20
C ILE A 50 -13.75 -15.90 -19.70
N GLY A 51 -13.62 -17.07 -20.31
CA GLY A 51 -14.30 -18.29 -19.88
C GLY A 51 -13.93 -18.70 -18.46
N THR A 52 -12.65 -18.54 -18.07
CA THR A 52 -12.14 -18.84 -16.73
C THR A 52 -12.55 -17.81 -15.69
N ILE A 53 -12.43 -16.51 -15.99
CA ILE A 53 -12.64 -15.46 -14.98
C ILE A 53 -14.13 -15.25 -14.67
N LYS A 54 -15.02 -15.42 -15.66
CA LYS A 54 -16.46 -15.22 -15.52
C LYS A 54 -17.04 -16.00 -14.33
N PRO A 55 -16.92 -17.34 -14.24
CA PRO A 55 -17.52 -18.11 -13.13
C PRO A 55 -17.01 -17.68 -11.75
N LEU A 56 -15.71 -17.38 -11.60
CA LEU A 56 -15.13 -16.90 -10.35
C LEU A 56 -15.76 -15.58 -9.89
N VAL A 57 -15.93 -14.62 -10.80
CA VAL A 57 -16.59 -13.34 -10.48
C VAL A 57 -18.07 -13.54 -10.10
N TYR A 58 -18.77 -14.45 -10.78
CA TYR A 58 -20.16 -14.79 -10.43
C TYR A 58 -20.27 -15.37 -9.02
N GLU A 59 -19.37 -16.29 -8.67
CA GLU A 59 -19.29 -16.86 -7.32
C GLU A 59 -19.10 -15.75 -6.28
N LEU A 60 -18.06 -14.91 -6.43
CA LEU A 60 -17.82 -13.79 -5.51
C LEU A 60 -19.00 -12.81 -5.44
N ARG A 61 -19.64 -12.48 -6.57
CA ARG A 61 -20.77 -11.55 -6.61
C ARG A 61 -21.98 -12.10 -5.84
N ASN A 62 -22.19 -13.42 -5.86
CA ASN A 62 -23.29 -14.07 -5.15
C ASN A 62 -23.10 -14.09 -3.64
N ILE A 63 -21.86 -13.99 -3.14
CA ILE A 63 -21.55 -14.16 -1.70
C ILE A 63 -21.04 -12.88 -1.03
N CYS A 64 -20.55 -11.89 -1.78
CA CYS A 64 -19.92 -10.69 -1.20
C CYS A 64 -20.86 -9.87 -0.31
N HIS A 65 -22.18 -9.96 -0.52
CA HIS A 65 -23.17 -9.28 0.33
C HIS A 65 -23.19 -9.79 1.78
N LEU A 66 -22.74 -11.03 2.02
CA LEU A 66 -22.62 -11.62 3.35
C LEU A 66 -21.50 -10.97 4.19
N TYR A 67 -20.65 -10.16 3.57
CA TYR A 67 -19.50 -9.50 4.20
C TYR A 67 -19.66 -7.98 4.28
N ASP A 68 -20.83 -7.45 3.96
CA ASP A 68 -21.13 -6.04 4.14
C ASP A 68 -21.30 -5.73 5.64
N PHE A 69 -20.59 -4.71 6.11
CA PHE A 69 -20.69 -4.26 7.51
C PHE A 69 -22.10 -3.72 7.82
N ASP A 70 -22.70 -3.01 6.86
CA ASP A 70 -24.06 -2.47 6.96
C ASP A 70 -24.83 -2.82 5.67
N PRO A 71 -25.96 -3.56 5.75
CA PRO A 71 -26.77 -3.88 4.58
C PRO A 71 -27.28 -2.66 3.80
N SER A 72 -27.42 -1.50 4.45
CA SER A 72 -27.85 -0.25 3.84
C SER A 72 -26.70 0.50 3.13
N ILE A 73 -25.45 0.16 3.45
CA ILE A 73 -24.24 0.74 2.88
C ILE A 73 -23.33 -0.41 2.41
N PRO A 74 -23.72 -1.12 1.34
CA PRO A 74 -22.96 -2.26 0.84
C PRO A 74 -21.55 -1.83 0.45
N GLY A 75 -20.54 -2.49 1.00
CA GLY A 75 -19.15 -2.07 0.90
C GLY A 75 -18.21 -3.01 1.63
N ASN A 76 -17.39 -3.73 0.86
CA ASN A 76 -16.32 -4.57 1.39
C ASN A 76 -15.26 -4.85 0.29
N GLY A 77 -14.14 -5.44 0.69
CA GLY A 77 -13.02 -5.66 -0.24
C GLY A 77 -13.31 -6.71 -1.34
N TYR A 78 -14.22 -7.66 -1.14
CA TYR A 78 -14.65 -8.58 -2.20
C TYR A 78 -15.45 -7.84 -3.29
N ARG A 79 -16.37 -6.94 -2.90
CA ARG A 79 -17.07 -6.05 -3.83
C ARG A 79 -16.11 -5.17 -4.60
N SER A 80 -15.08 -4.64 -3.94
CA SER A 80 -14.03 -3.87 -4.61
C SER A 80 -13.31 -4.69 -5.68
N TYR A 81 -13.00 -5.97 -5.41
CA TYR A 81 -12.39 -6.85 -6.40
C TYR A 81 -13.31 -7.14 -7.61
N VAL A 82 -14.59 -7.42 -7.37
CA VAL A 82 -15.58 -7.57 -8.45
C VAL A 82 -15.63 -6.30 -9.31
N THR A 83 -15.61 -5.13 -8.67
CA THR A 83 -15.58 -3.84 -9.37
C THR A 83 -14.30 -3.66 -10.20
N VAL A 84 -13.14 -4.04 -9.67
CA VAL A 84 -11.87 -4.01 -10.42
C VAL A 84 -11.95 -4.87 -11.67
N VAL A 85 -12.49 -6.09 -11.57
CA VAL A 85 -12.63 -6.98 -12.73
C VAL A 85 -13.62 -6.40 -13.74
N ASP A 86 -14.76 -5.88 -13.30
CA ASP A 86 -15.74 -5.26 -14.20
C ASP A 86 -15.16 -4.04 -14.94
N LEU A 87 -14.38 -3.20 -14.24
CA LEU A 87 -13.63 -2.09 -14.86
C LEU A 87 -12.59 -2.60 -15.86
N PHE A 88 -11.93 -3.72 -15.57
CA PHE A 88 -10.97 -4.33 -16.48
C PHE A 88 -11.66 -4.88 -17.75
N ILE A 89 -12.80 -5.54 -17.62
CA ILE A 89 -13.60 -6.02 -18.76
C ILE A 89 -14.00 -4.84 -19.65
N ALA A 90 -14.46 -3.73 -19.06
CA ALA A 90 -14.76 -2.50 -19.79
C ALA A 90 -13.53 -1.93 -20.51
N HIS A 91 -12.35 -1.97 -19.86
CA HIS A 91 -11.08 -1.57 -20.46
C HIS A 91 -10.72 -2.43 -21.68
N CYS A 92 -10.84 -3.77 -21.58
CA CYS A 92 -10.62 -4.68 -22.70
C CYS A 92 -11.59 -4.41 -23.86
N ILE A 93 -12.88 -4.19 -23.58
CA ILE A 93 -13.88 -3.83 -24.60
C ILE A 93 -13.50 -2.54 -25.31
N LYS A 94 -13.04 -1.51 -24.58
CA LYS A 94 -12.58 -0.24 -25.14
C LYS A 94 -11.42 -0.46 -26.12
N ILE A 95 -10.41 -1.25 -25.75
CA ILE A 95 -9.28 -1.58 -26.63
C ILE A 95 -9.74 -2.35 -27.87
N CYS A 96 -10.57 -3.39 -27.69
CA CYS A 96 -11.08 -4.21 -28.80
C CYS A 96 -11.90 -3.39 -29.79
N ASN A 97 -12.75 -2.47 -29.30
CA ASN A 97 -13.53 -1.56 -30.14
C ASN A 97 -12.62 -0.57 -30.90
N GLN A 98 -11.66 0.06 -30.23
CA GLN A 98 -10.70 0.97 -30.87
C GLN A 98 -9.93 0.26 -31.98
N MET A 99 -9.51 -0.98 -31.74
CA MET A 99 -8.83 -1.77 -32.74
C MET A 99 -9.76 -2.14 -33.90
N THR A 100 -11.00 -2.55 -33.62
CA THR A 100 -12.01 -2.91 -34.64
C THR A 100 -12.32 -1.75 -35.58
N ILE A 101 -12.37 -0.51 -35.05
CA ILE A 101 -12.57 0.71 -35.85
C ILE A 101 -11.34 0.99 -36.73
N ASN A 102 -10.14 0.76 -36.22
CA ASN A 102 -8.89 1.16 -36.87
C ASN A 102 -8.22 0.07 -37.72
N ARG A 103 -8.66 -1.20 -37.64
CA ARG A 103 -7.97 -2.35 -38.28
C ARG A 103 -7.87 -2.30 -39.80
N ASN A 104 -8.75 -1.53 -40.45
CA ASN A 104 -8.72 -1.29 -41.91
C ASN A 104 -7.91 -0.05 -42.30
N SER A 105 -7.41 0.73 -41.33
CA SER A 105 -6.66 1.96 -41.59
C SER A 105 -5.25 1.64 -42.09
N PHE A 106 -4.76 2.45 -43.04
CA PHE A 106 -3.37 2.37 -43.52
C PHE A 106 -2.34 2.58 -42.38
N PHE A 107 -2.70 3.35 -41.35
CA PHE A 107 -1.85 3.61 -40.19
C PHE A 107 -2.07 2.62 -39.03
N PHE A 108 -2.69 1.46 -39.29
CA PHE A 108 -2.95 0.47 -38.25
C PHE A 108 -1.64 -0.06 -37.65
N ARG A 109 -1.43 0.22 -36.36
CA ARG A 109 -0.23 -0.18 -35.62
C ARG A 109 -0.40 -1.59 -35.06
N LYS A 110 -0.26 -2.59 -35.93
CA LYS A 110 -0.44 -4.01 -35.59
C LYS A 110 0.36 -4.44 -34.35
N ALA A 111 1.68 -4.24 -34.34
CA ALA A 111 2.53 -4.61 -33.21
C ALA A 111 2.14 -3.92 -31.89
N PHE A 112 1.64 -2.68 -31.95
CA PHE A 112 1.13 -1.97 -30.79
C PHE A 112 -0.12 -2.67 -30.24
N TYR A 113 -1.11 -2.96 -31.07
CA TYR A 113 -2.34 -3.63 -30.63
C TYR A 113 -2.10 -5.07 -30.18
N THR A 114 -1.19 -5.81 -30.81
CA THR A 114 -0.78 -7.13 -30.30
C THR A 114 -0.29 -7.03 -28.86
N LYS A 115 0.59 -6.06 -28.55
CA LYS A 115 1.08 -5.83 -27.18
C LYS A 115 -0.01 -5.37 -26.20
N GLU A 116 -1.00 -4.59 -26.65
CA GLU A 116 -2.16 -4.23 -25.81
C GLU A 116 -2.96 -5.48 -25.40
N ILE A 117 -3.23 -6.40 -26.34
CA ILE A 117 -3.99 -7.62 -26.05
C ILE A 117 -3.17 -8.61 -25.24
N GLU A 118 -1.87 -8.76 -25.52
CA GLU A 118 -0.95 -9.53 -24.66
C GLU A 118 -0.97 -9.03 -23.21
N SER A 119 -0.91 -7.70 -23.01
CA SER A 119 -1.02 -7.10 -21.68
C SER A 119 -2.38 -7.37 -21.04
N CYS A 120 -3.46 -7.36 -21.83
CA CYS A 120 -4.78 -7.72 -21.32
C CYS A 120 -4.83 -9.18 -20.84
N ASN A 121 -4.25 -10.12 -21.60
CA ASN A 121 -4.16 -11.52 -21.19
C ASN A 121 -3.39 -11.67 -19.88
N GLN A 122 -2.24 -11.01 -19.76
CA GLN A 122 -1.44 -11.09 -18.54
C GLN A 122 -2.16 -10.53 -17.31
N VAL A 123 -2.86 -9.40 -17.43
CA VAL A 123 -3.68 -8.86 -16.34
C VAL A 123 -4.85 -9.79 -16.03
N MET A 124 -5.51 -10.36 -17.03
CA MET A 124 -6.61 -11.30 -16.82
C MET A 124 -6.14 -12.54 -16.03
N SER A 125 -5.02 -13.14 -16.42
CA SER A 125 -4.43 -14.27 -15.69
C SER A 125 -4.05 -13.91 -14.25
N ALA A 126 -3.52 -12.70 -14.03
CA ALA A 126 -3.21 -12.24 -12.68
C ALA A 126 -4.47 -11.97 -11.83
N LEU A 127 -5.55 -11.48 -12.44
CA LEU A 127 -6.84 -11.33 -11.77
C LEU A 127 -7.49 -12.67 -11.45
N VAL A 128 -7.40 -13.66 -12.35
CA VAL A 128 -7.85 -15.05 -12.08
C VAL A 128 -7.14 -15.60 -10.85
N LEU A 129 -5.81 -15.50 -10.80
CA LEU A 129 -5.03 -15.92 -9.64
C LEU A 129 -5.52 -15.21 -8.36
N CYS A 130 -5.74 -13.89 -8.40
CA CYS A 130 -6.27 -13.17 -7.24
C CYS A 130 -7.65 -13.68 -6.81
N LEU A 131 -8.56 -13.91 -7.76
CA LEU A 131 -9.92 -14.38 -7.48
C LEU A 131 -9.94 -15.79 -6.88
N GLU A 132 -9.12 -16.71 -7.39
CA GLU A 132 -8.97 -18.05 -6.81
C GLU A 132 -8.53 -17.97 -5.35
N ASN A 133 -7.55 -17.10 -5.05
CA ASN A 133 -7.10 -16.88 -3.67
C ASN A 133 -8.18 -16.24 -2.78
N LEU A 134 -9.02 -15.37 -3.33
CA LEU A 134 -10.15 -14.78 -2.60
C LEU A 134 -11.25 -15.80 -2.31
N CYS A 135 -11.55 -16.71 -3.25
CA CYS A 135 -12.49 -17.81 -3.02
C CYS A 135 -12.00 -18.72 -1.87
N LEU A 136 -10.70 -19.03 -1.83
CA LEU A 136 -10.11 -19.77 -0.71
C LEU A 136 -10.24 -19.00 0.62
N LEU A 137 -9.96 -17.69 0.60
CA LEU A 137 -10.08 -16.84 1.79
C LEU A 137 -11.51 -16.82 2.34
N ILE A 138 -12.51 -16.77 1.46
CA ILE A 138 -13.94 -16.87 1.82
C ILE A 138 -14.19 -18.19 2.55
N GLY A 139 -13.71 -19.31 2.01
CA GLY A 139 -13.85 -20.64 2.63
C GLY A 139 -13.23 -20.76 4.03
N TRP A 140 -12.34 -19.85 4.42
CA TRP A 140 -11.72 -19.79 5.75
C TRP A 140 -12.32 -18.71 6.67
N SER A 141 -13.34 -17.99 6.21
CA SER A 141 -13.95 -16.87 6.93
C SER A 141 -15.43 -17.13 7.21
N GLU A 142 -15.90 -16.67 8.37
CA GLU A 142 -17.33 -16.68 8.69
C GLU A 142 -18.04 -15.49 8.01
N PRO A 143 -19.34 -15.61 7.68
CA PRO A 143 -20.13 -14.47 7.21
C PRO A 143 -20.01 -13.26 8.15
N GLY A 144 -19.82 -12.08 7.56
CA GLY A 144 -19.59 -10.82 8.30
C GLY A 144 -18.14 -10.61 8.79
N MET A 145 -17.27 -11.61 8.69
CA MET A 145 -15.86 -11.51 9.10
C MET A 145 -14.94 -11.41 7.87
N LEU A 146 -14.27 -10.27 7.72
CA LEU A 146 -13.30 -10.05 6.62
C LEU A 146 -11.90 -10.63 6.90
N PHE A 147 -11.66 -11.06 8.14
CA PHE A 147 -10.43 -11.69 8.58
C PHE A 147 -10.63 -13.20 8.62
N ALA A 148 -9.70 -13.96 8.02
CA ALA A 148 -9.80 -15.40 7.98
C ALA A 148 -9.50 -16.01 9.36
N GLY A 149 -10.21 -17.08 9.73
CA GLY A 149 -9.95 -17.81 10.98
C GLY A 149 -8.66 -18.64 10.95
N ASN A 150 -8.08 -18.86 9.77
CA ASN A 150 -6.84 -19.61 9.55
C ASN A 150 -5.70 -18.69 9.08
N ASP A 151 -5.30 -17.75 9.94
CA ASP A 151 -4.35 -16.68 9.62
C ASP A 151 -3.03 -17.21 9.03
N THR A 152 -2.48 -18.32 9.52
CA THR A 152 -1.19 -18.85 9.06
C THR A 152 -1.25 -19.34 7.61
N ALA A 153 -2.26 -20.15 7.27
CA ALA A 153 -2.43 -20.64 5.89
C ALA A 153 -2.76 -19.50 4.92
N ALA A 154 -3.56 -18.54 5.38
CA ALA A 154 -3.94 -17.39 4.58
C ALA A 154 -2.76 -16.43 4.34
N LEU A 155 -1.82 -16.36 5.29
CA LEU A 155 -0.56 -15.65 5.13
C LEU A 155 0.35 -16.29 4.10
N GLU A 156 0.53 -17.61 4.18
CA GLU A 156 1.29 -18.37 3.17
C GLU A 156 0.70 -18.17 1.77
N LEU A 157 -0.63 -18.12 1.66
CA LEU A 157 -1.32 -17.86 0.40
C LEU A 157 -0.94 -16.50 -0.20
N MET A 158 -0.97 -15.44 0.61
CA MET A 158 -0.59 -14.09 0.17
C MET A 158 0.90 -14.02 -0.21
N MET A 159 1.76 -14.75 0.51
CA MET A 159 3.20 -14.82 0.24
C MET A 159 3.56 -15.61 -1.03
N LYS A 160 2.70 -16.54 -1.47
CA LYS A 160 2.90 -17.31 -2.71
C LYS A 160 2.69 -16.49 -3.99
N ILE A 161 2.11 -15.28 -3.91
CA ILE A 161 1.96 -14.42 -5.08
C ILE A 161 3.33 -13.85 -5.44
N GLU A 162 3.98 -14.47 -6.42
CA GLU A 162 5.22 -13.97 -6.98
C GLU A 162 5.04 -12.55 -7.54
N PRO A 163 5.93 -11.59 -7.21
CA PRO A 163 5.79 -10.23 -7.72
C PRO A 163 5.93 -10.12 -9.24
N SER A 164 6.53 -11.12 -9.90
CA SER A 164 6.52 -11.26 -11.36
C SER A 164 5.08 -11.21 -11.93
N LYS A 165 4.11 -11.77 -11.19
CA LYS A 165 2.68 -11.78 -11.53
C LYS A 165 2.02 -10.40 -11.38
N LEU A 166 2.69 -9.44 -10.72
CA LEU A 166 2.21 -8.07 -10.55
C LEU A 166 2.64 -7.14 -11.69
N CYS A 167 3.71 -7.48 -12.44
CA CYS A 167 4.19 -6.69 -13.59
C CYS A 167 3.06 -6.19 -14.53
N PRO A 168 2.05 -7.01 -14.89
CA PRO A 168 1.02 -6.58 -15.83
C PRO A 168 0.25 -5.33 -15.38
N PHE A 169 0.08 -5.13 -14.07
CA PHE A 169 -0.62 -3.97 -13.50
C PHE A 169 0.19 -2.66 -13.57
N TYR A 170 1.50 -2.73 -13.77
CA TYR A 170 2.38 -1.56 -13.86
C TYR A 170 2.78 -1.20 -15.30
N GLY A 171 2.32 -2.00 -16.27
CA GLY A 171 2.58 -1.87 -17.70
C GLY A 171 1.56 -0.99 -18.42
N ARG A 172 1.01 -1.50 -19.54
CA ARG A 172 0.04 -0.77 -20.38
C ARG A 172 -1.27 -0.51 -19.66
N CYS A 173 -1.70 -1.48 -18.86
CA CYS A 173 -2.93 -1.41 -18.08
C CYS A 173 -2.78 -0.61 -16.77
N LEU A 174 -1.67 0.14 -16.57
CA LEU A 174 -1.47 0.90 -15.34
C LEU A 174 -2.65 1.82 -15.02
N ALA A 175 -3.14 1.67 -13.79
CA ALA A 175 -4.22 2.43 -13.18
C ALA A 175 -5.60 2.25 -13.85
N PHE A 176 -5.84 1.15 -14.59
CA PHE A 176 -7.15 0.88 -15.21
C PHE A 176 -8.31 0.90 -14.19
N GLN A 177 -8.03 0.55 -12.93
CA GLN A 177 -8.99 0.50 -11.83
C GLN A 177 -9.37 1.87 -11.26
N PHE A 178 -8.70 2.94 -11.69
CA PHE A 178 -8.98 4.30 -11.25
C PHE A 178 -9.71 5.11 -12.33
N ASN A 179 -10.41 6.16 -11.89
CA ASN A 179 -11.09 7.10 -12.78
C ASN A 179 -10.11 7.69 -13.82
N GLU A 180 -10.58 7.90 -15.04
CA GLU A 180 -9.77 8.42 -16.16
C GLU A 180 -9.05 9.75 -15.82
N SER A 181 -9.61 10.57 -14.92
CA SER A 181 -8.97 11.81 -14.44
C SER A 181 -7.72 11.58 -13.57
N LEU A 182 -7.63 10.46 -12.85
CA LEU A 182 -6.49 10.12 -11.99
C LEU A 182 -5.39 9.35 -12.73
N GLN A 183 -5.74 8.61 -13.79
CA GLN A 183 -4.80 7.78 -14.52
C GLN A 183 -3.56 8.55 -15.03
N PRO A 184 -3.66 9.78 -15.59
CA PRO A 184 -2.49 10.54 -16.00
C PRO A 184 -1.54 10.84 -14.84
N ALA A 185 -2.08 11.25 -13.68
CA ALA A 185 -1.27 11.54 -12.50
C ALA A 185 -0.55 10.28 -11.99
N LEU A 186 -1.26 9.16 -11.90
CA LEU A 186 -0.69 7.87 -11.47
C LEU A 186 0.40 7.37 -12.43
N LYS A 187 0.18 7.51 -13.75
CA LYS A 187 1.18 7.18 -14.77
C LYS A 187 2.41 8.07 -14.65
N THR A 188 2.24 9.37 -14.41
CA THR A 188 3.36 10.29 -14.18
C THR A 188 4.15 9.88 -12.93
N ILE A 189 3.49 9.57 -11.82
CA ILE A 189 4.15 9.12 -10.58
C ILE A 189 4.95 7.83 -10.83
N ALA A 190 4.36 6.86 -11.53
CA ALA A 190 5.01 5.61 -11.88
C ALA A 190 6.26 5.82 -12.77
N ILE A 191 6.18 6.70 -13.77
CA ILE A 191 7.32 7.08 -14.63
C ILE A 191 8.41 7.76 -13.79
N MET A 192 8.04 8.71 -12.93
CA MET A 192 8.99 9.40 -12.05
C MET A 192 9.67 8.41 -11.09
N MET A 193 8.93 7.47 -10.51
CA MET A 193 9.48 6.45 -9.62
C MET A 193 10.48 5.54 -10.34
N ALA A 194 10.13 5.05 -11.54
CA ALA A 194 11.03 4.25 -12.35
C ALA A 194 12.31 5.03 -12.73
N ALA A 195 12.17 6.26 -13.21
CA ALA A 195 13.31 7.11 -13.56
C ALA A 195 14.18 7.46 -12.35
N PHE A 196 13.56 7.84 -11.23
CA PHE A 196 14.27 8.19 -9.99
C PHE A 196 15.04 6.99 -9.44
N SER A 197 14.44 5.79 -9.46
CA SER A 197 15.13 4.57 -9.02
C SER A 197 16.37 4.27 -9.84
N GLU A 198 16.37 4.52 -11.15
CA GLU A 198 17.56 4.31 -11.99
C GLU A 198 18.69 5.27 -11.60
N VAL A 199 18.36 6.52 -11.29
CA VAL A 199 19.35 7.51 -10.82
C VAL A 199 19.83 7.20 -9.41
N TYR A 200 18.94 6.74 -8.52
CA TYR A 200 19.27 6.49 -7.12
C TYR A 200 20.21 5.31 -6.92
N TYR A 201 20.00 4.21 -7.66
CA TYR A 201 20.78 2.98 -7.48
C TYR A 201 22.03 2.89 -8.37
N ASN A 202 22.18 3.75 -9.38
CA ASN A 202 23.39 3.78 -10.19
C ASN A 202 24.46 4.66 -9.55
N GLU A 203 25.62 4.08 -9.21
CA GLU A 203 26.75 4.72 -8.52
C GLU A 203 27.48 5.81 -9.33
N ASN A 204 27.09 6.05 -10.58
CA ASN A 204 27.73 7.05 -11.45
C ASN A 204 27.27 8.47 -11.09
N GLY A 205 27.96 9.05 -10.11
CA GLY A 205 27.83 10.45 -9.68
C GLY A 205 27.79 11.44 -10.85
N MET A 206 26.98 12.50 -10.67
CA MET A 206 26.78 13.66 -11.54
C MET A 206 26.23 13.39 -12.96
N LEU A 207 26.73 12.40 -13.70
CA LEU A 207 26.28 12.04 -15.06
C LEU A 207 24.88 11.39 -15.07
N ALA A 208 24.52 10.60 -14.05
CA ALA A 208 23.19 10.02 -13.93
C ALA A 208 22.08 11.08 -13.71
N ARG A 209 22.40 12.20 -13.06
CA ARG A 209 21.44 13.29 -12.80
C ARG A 209 21.12 14.10 -14.06
N ALA A 210 22.07 14.24 -14.98
CA ALA A 210 21.89 14.93 -16.26
C ALA A 210 20.93 14.18 -17.22
N ASN A 211 20.70 12.88 -17.01
CA ASN A 211 19.84 12.04 -17.85
C ASN A 211 18.41 11.83 -17.33
N THR A 212 17.96 12.59 -16.33
CA THR A 212 16.61 12.38 -15.73
C THR A 212 15.48 12.54 -16.77
N ALA A 213 15.57 13.53 -17.66
CA ALA A 213 14.60 13.73 -18.74
C ALA A 213 14.61 12.58 -19.76
N TRP A 214 15.80 12.04 -20.06
CA TRP A 214 15.97 10.86 -20.91
C TRP A 214 15.35 9.61 -20.28
N ASN A 215 15.59 9.39 -18.99
CA ASN A 215 15.04 8.27 -18.24
C ASN A 215 13.51 8.35 -18.16
N CYS A 216 12.94 9.52 -17.90
CA CYS A 216 11.49 9.70 -17.96
C CYS A 216 10.92 9.35 -19.34
N SER A 217 11.58 9.80 -20.42
CA SER A 217 11.18 9.49 -21.80
C SER A 217 11.24 7.98 -22.10
N LYS A 218 12.32 7.30 -21.67
CA LYS A 218 12.50 5.84 -21.76
C LYS A 218 11.33 5.08 -21.12
N TYR A 219 10.96 5.42 -19.88
CA TYR A 219 9.88 4.76 -19.14
C TYR A 219 8.47 5.18 -19.56
N MET A 220 8.34 6.33 -20.23
CA MET A 220 7.10 6.73 -20.89
C MET A 220 6.87 5.91 -22.17
N LEU A 221 7.92 5.72 -22.98
CA LEU A 221 7.84 5.03 -24.27
C LEU A 221 7.81 3.51 -24.17
N ASN A 222 8.35 2.93 -23.09
CA ASN A 222 8.38 1.48 -22.87
C ASN A 222 7.65 1.08 -21.57
N PRO A 223 6.33 0.84 -21.63
CA PRO A 223 5.51 0.43 -20.48
C PRO A 223 5.98 -0.86 -19.80
N GLU A 224 6.44 -1.84 -20.58
CA GLU A 224 6.89 -3.14 -20.06
C GLU A 224 8.18 -2.99 -19.25
N LEU A 225 9.11 -2.16 -19.72
CA LEU A 225 10.33 -1.83 -18.99
C LEU A 225 10.02 -1.06 -17.71
N ARG A 226 9.07 -0.11 -17.76
CA ARG A 226 8.58 0.60 -16.58
C ARG A 226 8.00 -0.38 -15.56
N ALA A 227 7.15 -1.31 -16.00
CA ALA A 227 6.52 -2.30 -15.12
C ALA A 227 7.55 -3.12 -14.34
N ARG A 228 8.53 -3.70 -15.05
CA ARG A 228 9.60 -4.48 -14.44
C ARG A 228 10.41 -3.65 -13.45
N ARG A 229 10.72 -2.39 -13.80
CA ARG A 229 11.45 -1.49 -12.90
C ARG A 229 10.65 -1.19 -11.62
N ILE A 230 9.35 -0.93 -11.74
CA ILE A 230 8.49 -0.65 -10.59
C ILE A 230 8.37 -1.87 -9.69
N VAL A 231 8.11 -3.06 -10.23
CA VAL A 231 8.05 -4.29 -9.44
C VAL A 231 9.37 -4.53 -8.71
N ASN A 232 10.50 -4.34 -9.40
CA ASN A 232 11.81 -4.42 -8.77
C ASN A 232 11.98 -3.38 -7.67
N VAL A 233 11.49 -2.15 -7.80
CA VAL A 233 11.53 -1.15 -6.73
C VAL A 233 10.66 -1.60 -5.54
N ILE A 234 9.44 -2.08 -5.80
CA ILE A 234 8.49 -2.51 -4.76
C ILE A 234 9.05 -3.66 -3.92
N GLN A 235 9.74 -4.61 -4.55
CA GLN A 235 10.42 -5.71 -3.87
C GLN A 235 11.73 -5.25 -3.23
N TYR A 236 12.52 -4.55 -4.06
CA TYR A 236 13.91 -4.06 -4.05
C TYR A 236 14.31 -3.02 -3.00
N SER A 237 13.39 -2.11 -2.71
CA SER A 237 13.81 -0.80 -2.25
C SER A 237 13.87 -0.68 -0.74
N SER A 238 14.97 -0.11 -0.27
CA SER A 238 15.14 0.24 1.13
C SER A 238 14.25 1.42 1.53
N ILE A 239 14.02 1.60 2.83
CA ILE A 239 13.20 2.73 3.30
C ILE A 239 13.82 4.09 2.91
N GLU A 240 15.15 4.16 2.80
CA GLU A 240 15.88 5.37 2.42
C GLU A 240 15.57 5.80 0.99
N PHE A 241 15.39 4.84 0.08
CA PHE A 241 14.93 5.13 -1.28
C PHE A 241 13.57 5.79 -1.25
N TYR A 242 12.62 5.21 -0.53
CA TYR A 242 11.26 5.74 -0.45
C TYR A 242 11.20 7.10 0.23
N LYS A 243 11.96 7.29 1.31
CA LYS A 243 12.13 8.59 1.94
C LYS A 243 12.62 9.60 0.90
N ALA A 244 13.71 9.29 0.20
CA ALA A 244 14.26 10.18 -0.81
C ALA A 244 13.25 10.49 -1.94
N PHE A 245 12.48 9.50 -2.38
CA PHE A 245 11.45 9.67 -3.41
C PHE A 245 10.28 10.54 -2.91
N LEU A 246 9.75 10.28 -1.72
CA LEU A 246 8.65 11.06 -1.14
C LEU A 246 9.07 12.49 -0.78
N PHE A 247 10.33 12.68 -0.35
CA PHE A 247 10.92 14.01 -0.14
C PHE A 247 11.17 14.77 -1.44
N LEU A 248 11.08 14.17 -2.63
CA LEU A 248 11.12 14.94 -3.88
C LEU A 248 10.03 16.02 -3.89
N GLY A 249 8.86 15.71 -3.34
CA GLY A 249 7.75 16.65 -3.17
C GLY A 249 8.07 17.86 -2.28
N GLU A 250 9.11 17.77 -1.45
CA GLU A 250 9.60 18.83 -0.57
C GLU A 250 10.89 19.50 -1.09
N THR A 251 11.30 19.23 -2.32
CA THR A 251 12.46 19.92 -2.92
C THR A 251 12.20 21.42 -3.05
N GLU A 252 13.26 22.24 -3.00
CA GLU A 252 13.15 23.72 -3.07
C GLU A 252 12.31 24.22 -4.25
N LEU A 253 12.32 23.50 -5.38
CA LEU A 253 11.48 23.81 -6.54
C LEU A 253 9.98 23.69 -6.21
N LEU A 254 9.58 22.63 -5.49
CA LEU A 254 8.19 22.33 -5.15
C LEU A 254 7.71 22.99 -3.84
N LYS A 255 8.62 23.46 -2.98
CA LYS A 255 8.25 24.29 -1.80
C LYS A 255 7.53 25.58 -2.17
N SER A 256 7.72 26.09 -3.39
CA SER A 256 7.02 27.27 -3.90
C SER A 256 5.60 26.95 -4.39
N LEU A 257 5.28 25.68 -4.66
CA LEU A 257 4.01 25.27 -5.26
C LEU A 257 2.81 25.62 -4.36
N PRO A 258 2.82 25.37 -3.03
CA PRO A 258 1.72 25.80 -2.17
C PRO A 258 1.48 27.30 -2.21
N ASN A 259 2.52 28.14 -2.38
CA ASN A 259 2.35 29.58 -2.51
C ASN A 259 1.70 29.99 -3.84
N LEU A 260 1.85 29.18 -4.89
CA LEU A 260 1.25 29.44 -6.19
C LEU A 260 -0.22 29.00 -6.25
N VAL A 261 -0.57 27.88 -5.61
CA VAL A 261 -1.89 27.24 -5.78
C VAL A 261 -2.79 27.28 -4.54
N SER A 262 -2.25 27.64 -3.36
CA SER A 262 -3.00 27.61 -2.10
C SER A 262 -3.38 29.01 -1.62
N PRO A 263 -4.54 29.17 -0.97
CA PRO A 263 -4.98 30.46 -0.43
C PRO A 263 -3.95 31.07 0.52
N VAL A 264 -3.75 32.39 0.46
CA VAL A 264 -2.88 33.11 1.40
C VAL A 264 -3.53 33.15 2.79
N VAL A 265 -2.73 32.91 3.82
CA VAL A 265 -3.15 32.92 5.23
C VAL A 265 -2.31 33.94 6.02
N ALA A 266 -2.89 34.57 7.04
CA ALA A 266 -2.17 35.56 7.87
C ALA A 266 -1.07 34.92 8.71
N VAL A 267 -1.25 33.66 9.12
CA VAL A 267 -0.27 32.92 9.92
C VAL A 267 0.01 31.58 9.24
N ASN A 268 1.29 31.35 8.96
CA ASN A 268 1.88 30.07 8.62
C ASN A 268 3.30 30.07 9.17
N ARG A 269 3.45 29.67 10.44
CA ARG A 269 4.73 29.77 11.15
C ARG A 269 5.09 28.45 11.81
N LEU A 270 6.35 28.08 11.71
CA LEU A 270 6.93 27.02 12.53
C LEU A 270 7.20 27.58 13.92
N ILE A 271 6.64 26.95 14.95
CA ILE A 271 6.90 27.22 16.35
C ILE A 271 7.45 25.94 17.01
N SER A 272 8.10 26.09 18.16
CA SER A 272 8.76 24.98 18.84
C SER A 272 8.18 24.79 20.23
N ILE A 273 7.70 23.58 20.50
CA ILE A 273 7.25 23.16 21.83
C ILE A 273 8.51 22.72 22.61
N PRO A 274 8.82 23.37 23.75
CA PRO A 274 10.01 23.04 24.51
C PRO A 274 9.89 21.65 25.16
N SER A 275 11.02 20.94 25.24
CA SER A 275 11.13 19.65 25.93
C SER A 275 11.17 19.84 27.45
N LYS A 276 10.04 20.22 28.04
CA LYS A 276 9.88 20.46 29.49
C LYS A 276 8.61 19.78 29.99
N PRO A 277 8.57 19.32 31.26
CA PRO A 277 7.35 18.76 31.82
C PRO A 277 6.18 19.74 31.73
N ILE A 278 4.98 19.23 31.44
CA ILE A 278 3.75 20.00 31.38
C ILE A 278 2.89 19.65 32.59
N LEU A 279 2.58 20.64 33.41
CA LEU A 279 1.55 20.51 34.44
C LEU A 279 0.17 20.59 33.77
N TYR A 280 -0.56 19.48 33.80
CA TYR A 280 -1.86 19.34 33.18
C TYR A 280 -2.94 19.14 34.25
N LEU A 281 -3.99 19.96 34.22
CA LEU A 281 -5.16 19.79 35.07
C LEU A 281 -6.17 18.89 34.35
N LYS A 282 -6.36 17.68 34.86
CA LYS A 282 -7.33 16.73 34.32
C LYS A 282 -8.77 17.23 34.52
N PRO A 283 -9.74 16.71 33.74
CA PRO A 283 -11.16 17.02 33.93
C PRO A 283 -11.72 16.71 35.33
N ASP A 284 -11.13 15.76 36.05
CA ASP A 284 -11.50 15.41 37.43
C ASP A 284 -10.89 16.35 38.49
N GLY A 285 -10.11 17.35 38.07
CA GLY A 285 -9.42 18.30 38.93
C GLY A 285 -8.05 17.83 39.45
N GLN A 286 -7.59 16.64 39.08
CA GLN A 286 -6.27 16.15 39.47
C GLN A 286 -5.17 16.82 38.63
N LEU A 287 -4.10 17.29 39.28
CA LEU A 287 -2.88 17.72 38.59
C LEU A 287 -2.03 16.51 38.19
N PHE A 288 -1.60 16.50 36.94
CA PHE A 288 -0.74 15.48 36.36
C PHE A 288 0.47 16.14 35.70
N GLU A 289 1.67 15.66 35.99
CA GLU A 289 2.90 16.13 35.36
C GLU A 289 3.27 15.23 34.17
N LEU A 290 3.01 15.71 32.95
CA LEU A 290 3.35 14.99 31.73
C LEU A 290 4.82 15.24 31.38
N GLN A 291 5.61 14.16 31.40
CA GLN A 291 7.02 14.20 31.02
C GLN A 291 7.19 14.36 29.51
N PRO A 292 8.22 15.08 29.05
CA PRO A 292 8.50 15.18 27.62
C PRO A 292 8.89 13.80 27.03
N PRO A 293 8.59 13.54 25.75
CA PRO A 293 8.99 12.31 25.08
C PRO A 293 10.53 12.18 25.03
N MET A 294 11.04 11.00 25.40
CA MET A 294 12.48 10.74 25.45
C MET A 294 12.93 9.46 24.74
N CYS A 295 12.00 8.56 24.38
CA CYS A 295 12.35 7.27 23.77
C CYS A 295 13.20 7.46 22.50
N HIS A 296 14.22 6.60 22.35
CA HIS A 296 15.18 6.48 21.23
C HIS A 296 16.13 7.66 20.99
N THR A 297 15.64 8.90 21.02
CA THR A 297 16.40 10.08 20.62
C THR A 297 16.69 11.07 21.75
N GLY A 298 16.21 10.80 22.97
CA GLY A 298 16.37 11.69 24.12
C GLY A 298 15.44 12.92 24.07
N PRO A 299 15.59 13.86 25.03
CA PRO A 299 14.76 15.06 25.09
C PRO A 299 15.06 15.98 23.91
N ALA A 300 14.02 16.34 23.15
CA ALA A 300 14.12 17.26 22.03
C ALA A 300 12.88 18.16 21.98
N SER A 301 13.05 19.38 21.49
CA SER A 301 11.92 20.27 21.21
C SER A 301 11.13 19.74 20.01
N LEU A 302 9.82 19.84 20.08
CA LEU A 302 8.92 19.37 19.03
C LEU A 302 8.50 20.54 18.15
N ASN A 303 8.76 20.43 16.85
CA ASN A 303 8.33 21.44 15.89
C ASN A 303 6.85 21.26 15.55
N VAL A 304 6.13 22.35 15.51
CA VAL A 304 4.72 22.38 15.11
C VAL A 304 4.47 23.61 14.25
N ARG A 305 3.65 23.48 13.21
CA ARG A 305 3.29 24.56 12.30
C ARG A 305 1.92 25.08 12.65
N LEU A 306 1.86 26.37 13.02
CA LEU A 306 0.62 27.08 13.24
C LEU A 306 0.16 27.73 11.93
N ILE A 307 -1.05 27.40 11.50
CA ILE A 307 -1.70 27.92 10.29
C ILE A 307 -3.03 28.55 10.68
N ALA A 308 -3.27 29.80 10.29
CA ALA A 308 -4.54 30.48 10.51
C ALA A 308 -4.81 31.54 9.44
N LYS A 309 -6.04 31.59 8.94
CA LYS A 309 -6.51 32.63 7.99
C LYS A 309 -6.29 34.04 8.55
N THR A 310 -6.64 34.25 9.81
CA THR A 310 -6.64 35.55 10.48
C THR A 310 -5.87 35.45 11.79
N LYS A 311 -5.06 36.46 12.10
CA LYS A 311 -4.42 36.60 13.42
C LYS A 311 -5.49 36.98 14.45
N ARG A 312 -5.51 36.29 15.59
CA ARG A 312 -6.49 36.49 16.68
C ARG A 312 -5.79 36.99 17.94
N GLU A 313 -6.57 37.52 18.87
CA GLU A 313 -6.06 37.94 20.19
C GLU A 313 -5.31 36.80 20.90
N GLY A 314 -4.22 37.13 21.60
CA GLY A 314 -3.36 36.17 22.32
C GLY A 314 -2.42 35.33 21.43
N MET A 315 -2.69 35.25 20.13
CA MET A 315 -1.94 34.40 19.21
C MET A 315 -0.46 34.83 19.10
N LEU A 316 0.44 33.86 19.21
CA LEU A 316 1.91 34.03 19.17
C LEU A 316 2.50 34.94 20.25
N ALA A 317 1.74 35.31 21.28
CA ALA A 317 2.15 36.27 22.32
C ALA A 317 2.65 37.61 21.75
N GLU A 318 2.23 38.00 20.54
CA GLU A 318 2.65 39.25 19.92
C GLU A 318 1.82 40.42 20.46
N ASN A 319 2.50 41.35 21.18
CA ASN A 319 1.90 42.59 21.67
C ASN A 319 1.57 43.57 20.51
N LEU A 320 0.42 44.23 20.66
CA LEU A 320 -0.37 44.93 19.65
C LEU A 320 0.34 46.12 18.97
N GLY A 321 0.24 46.17 17.64
CA GLY A 321 0.01 47.43 16.92
C GLY A 321 -1.47 47.82 17.03
N SER A 322 -1.81 49.09 16.78
CA SER A 322 -3.09 49.77 17.08
C SER A 322 -4.40 49.19 16.49
N GLY A 323 -4.43 47.97 15.95
CA GLY A 323 -5.62 47.33 15.37
C GLY A 323 -6.36 46.42 16.35
N ILE A 324 -7.70 46.43 16.29
CA ILE A 324 -8.57 45.48 17.00
C ILE A 324 -8.45 44.11 16.32
N LEU A 325 -7.95 43.11 17.03
CA LEU A 325 -7.92 41.72 16.56
C LEU A 325 -9.24 41.00 16.91
N PRO A 326 -9.68 40.03 16.10
CA PRO A 326 -10.80 39.17 16.46
C PRO A 326 -10.50 38.33 17.70
N GLU A 327 -11.57 38.00 18.44
CA GLU A 327 -11.50 37.10 19.60
C GLU A 327 -10.94 35.72 19.21
N PRO A 328 -10.39 34.96 20.19
CA PRO A 328 -9.94 33.59 19.99
C PRO A 328 -11.06 32.69 19.45
N CYS A 329 -10.72 31.76 18.57
CA CYS A 329 -11.70 30.81 18.01
C CYS A 329 -12.12 29.78 19.07
N ASP A 330 -13.39 29.41 19.13
CA ASP A 330 -13.82 28.31 20.02
C ASP A 330 -13.22 26.95 19.65
N ASN A 331 -12.80 26.77 18.38
CA ASN A 331 -12.30 25.50 17.87
C ASN A 331 -10.77 25.54 17.68
N LEU A 332 -10.15 24.37 17.76
CA LEU A 332 -8.75 24.14 17.38
C LEU A 332 -8.65 22.83 16.61
N ILE A 333 -7.97 22.83 15.46
CA ILE A 333 -7.61 21.60 14.75
C ILE A 333 -6.16 21.27 15.08
N ILE A 334 -5.92 20.06 15.59
CA ILE A 334 -4.58 19.51 15.77
C ILE A 334 -4.39 18.45 14.69
N HIS A 335 -3.45 18.71 13.80
CA HIS A 335 -3.20 17.92 12.61
C HIS A 335 -1.93 17.08 12.74
N CYS A 336 -1.98 15.83 12.30
CA CYS A 336 -0.85 14.93 12.20
C CYS A 336 -0.71 14.39 10.77
N HIS A 337 0.44 14.60 10.15
CA HIS A 337 0.67 14.28 8.74
C HIS A 337 0.87 12.78 8.49
N GLY A 338 0.53 12.33 7.27
CA GLY A 338 0.87 11.01 6.74
C GLY A 338 2.37 10.80 6.48
N GLY A 339 2.70 9.85 5.60
CA GLY A 339 4.11 9.58 5.22
C GLY A 339 4.70 8.29 5.80
N GLY A 340 3.84 7.35 6.19
CA GLY A 340 4.24 6.00 6.60
C GLY A 340 5.12 5.97 7.86
N PHE A 341 5.00 6.97 8.73
CA PHE A 341 5.86 7.19 9.91
C PHE A 341 7.34 7.50 9.60
N VAL A 342 7.75 7.50 8.34
CA VAL A 342 9.17 7.55 7.92
C VAL A 342 9.55 8.81 7.15
N SER A 343 8.56 9.56 6.66
CA SER A 343 8.74 10.68 5.73
C SER A 343 7.69 11.78 5.92
N GLN A 344 7.84 12.87 5.15
CA GLN A 344 6.96 14.04 5.11
C GLN A 344 6.99 14.92 6.37
N SER A 345 6.25 16.02 6.31
CA SER A 345 6.14 17.03 7.36
C SER A 345 4.83 17.81 7.23
N SER A 346 4.59 18.73 8.15
CA SER A 346 3.54 19.76 8.05
C SER A 346 3.64 20.58 6.76
N SER A 347 4.84 20.74 6.19
CA SER A 347 5.06 21.50 4.96
C SER A 347 4.48 20.80 3.74
N SER A 348 4.57 19.47 3.64
CA SER A 348 4.05 18.73 2.49
C SER A 348 2.52 18.69 2.44
N HIS A 349 1.86 18.98 3.58
CA HIS A 349 0.41 18.98 3.73
C HIS A 349 -0.17 20.41 3.72
N GLU A 350 0.69 21.43 3.63
CA GLU A 350 0.31 22.84 3.73
C GLU A 350 -0.80 23.23 2.74
N SER A 351 -0.79 22.66 1.53
CA SER A 351 -1.72 23.03 0.46
C SER A 351 -3.19 22.88 0.86
N TYR A 352 -3.56 21.74 1.46
CA TYR A 352 -4.94 21.55 1.93
C TYR A 352 -5.17 22.17 3.31
N LEU A 353 -4.14 22.26 4.17
CA LEU A 353 -4.28 22.87 5.49
C LEU A 353 -4.57 24.38 5.38
N ARG A 354 -3.98 25.08 4.41
CA ARG A 354 -4.30 26.49 4.13
C ARG A 354 -5.72 26.66 3.61
N ASP A 355 -6.15 25.79 2.71
CA ASP A 355 -7.54 25.79 2.24
C ASP A 355 -8.54 25.56 3.38
N TRP A 356 -8.26 24.60 4.28
CA TRP A 356 -9.07 24.35 5.46
C TRP A 356 -9.07 25.55 6.41
N ALA A 357 -7.91 26.14 6.71
CA ALA A 357 -7.82 27.31 7.57
C ALA A 357 -8.63 28.49 7.02
N VAL A 358 -8.67 28.67 5.70
CA VAL A 358 -9.47 29.73 5.05
C VAL A 358 -10.96 29.44 5.06
N ARG A 359 -11.37 28.20 4.76
CA ARG A 359 -12.78 27.79 4.67
C ARG A 359 -13.45 27.64 6.02
N LEU A 360 -12.72 27.12 7.01
CA LEU A 360 -13.24 26.85 8.35
C LEU A 360 -13.04 28.04 9.30
N GLU A 361 -12.08 28.92 9.02
CA GLU A 361 -11.64 30.01 9.91
C GLU A 361 -11.17 29.54 11.31
N ILE A 362 -10.74 28.26 11.39
CA ILE A 362 -10.23 27.62 12.60
C ILE A 362 -8.69 27.60 12.55
N PRO A 363 -7.99 27.98 13.64
CA PRO A 363 -6.54 27.77 13.74
C PRO A 363 -6.18 26.29 13.68
N ILE A 364 -5.12 25.97 12.95
CA ILE A 364 -4.62 24.61 12.75
C ILE A 364 -3.20 24.50 13.29
N LEU A 365 -2.95 23.53 14.17
CA LEU A 365 -1.63 23.16 14.67
C LEU A 365 -1.20 21.83 14.06
N SER A 366 -0.28 21.85 13.10
CA SER A 366 0.23 20.65 12.42
C SER A 366 1.54 20.18 13.04
N VAL A 367 1.62 18.93 13.49
CA VAL A 367 2.75 18.42 14.29
C VAL A 367 3.80 17.75 13.41
N ASP A 368 5.05 18.21 13.49
CA ASP A 368 6.22 17.59 12.83
C ASP A 368 6.86 16.56 13.77
N TYR A 369 6.25 15.38 13.86
CA TYR A 369 6.71 14.31 14.74
C TYR A 369 8.01 13.65 14.22
N SER A 370 8.74 13.02 15.14
CA SER A 370 9.99 12.33 14.85
C SER A 370 9.74 11.08 14.00
N LEU A 371 10.56 10.90 12.96
CA LEU A 371 10.37 9.87 11.94
C LEU A 371 11.22 8.62 12.18
N ALA A 372 10.64 7.47 11.83
CA ALA A 372 11.33 6.20 11.71
C ALA A 372 12.33 6.17 10.52
N PRO A 373 13.34 5.28 10.54
CA PRO A 373 13.71 4.35 11.63
C PRO A 373 14.55 5.01 12.74
N ARG A 374 14.84 6.32 12.65
CA ARG A 374 15.65 7.03 13.67
C ARG A 374 14.92 7.15 15.01
N ALA A 375 13.60 7.32 14.96
CA ALA A 375 12.72 7.42 16.10
C ALA A 375 11.54 6.45 15.91
N PRO A 376 11.75 5.13 16.13
CA PRO A 376 10.68 4.14 16.01
C PRO A 376 9.62 4.32 17.11
N TYR A 377 8.58 3.50 17.07
CA TYR A 377 7.58 3.40 18.12
C TYR A 377 8.24 3.29 19.51
N PRO A 378 7.73 3.97 20.55
CA PRO A 378 6.51 4.79 20.61
C PRO A 378 6.74 6.30 20.36
N ARG A 379 7.90 6.73 19.86
CA ARG A 379 8.33 8.14 19.92
C ARG A 379 7.32 9.13 19.32
N ALA A 380 6.88 8.90 18.08
CA ALA A 380 5.90 9.78 17.41
C ALA A 380 4.54 9.86 18.15
N ARG A 381 4.11 8.74 18.76
CA ARG A 381 2.86 8.66 19.53
C ARG A 381 2.95 9.52 20.80
N GLU A 382 4.07 9.43 21.51
CA GLU A 382 4.32 10.23 22.71
C GLU A 382 4.42 11.73 22.37
N GLU A 383 5.10 12.08 21.28
CA GLU A 383 5.19 13.46 20.79
C GLU A 383 3.83 14.04 20.42
N LEU A 384 2.96 13.26 19.78
CA LEU A 384 1.62 13.76 19.44
C LEU A 384 0.75 13.97 20.69
N LEU A 385 0.81 13.07 21.69
CA LEU A 385 0.13 13.27 22.97
C LEU A 385 0.67 14.51 23.70
N PHE A 386 1.99 14.68 23.72
CA PHE A 386 2.64 15.83 24.34
C PHE A 386 2.24 17.15 23.65
N ALA A 387 2.20 17.17 22.31
CA ALA A 387 1.70 18.29 21.53
C ALA A 387 0.23 18.60 21.81
N TYR A 388 -0.61 17.56 21.92
CA TYR A 388 -2.04 17.70 22.24
C TYR A 388 -2.25 18.39 23.59
N VAL A 389 -1.59 17.89 24.64
CA VAL A 389 -1.68 18.47 25.99
C VAL A 389 -1.10 19.88 26.03
N TRP A 390 0.04 20.11 25.36
CA TRP A 390 0.61 21.45 25.25
C TRP A 390 -0.35 22.43 24.56
N ALA A 391 -0.98 22.01 23.46
CA ALA A 391 -1.89 22.85 22.69
C ALA A 391 -3.14 23.26 23.49
N ILE A 392 -3.69 22.36 24.31
CA ILE A 392 -4.80 22.69 25.21
C ILE A 392 -4.37 23.71 26.26
N ASN A 393 -3.23 23.49 26.92
CA ASN A 393 -2.72 24.41 27.93
C ASN A 393 -2.34 25.79 27.36
N ASN A 394 -2.02 25.87 26.07
CA ASN A 394 -1.57 27.07 25.40
C ASN A 394 -2.54 27.53 24.29
N ALA A 395 -3.84 27.19 24.39
CA ALA A 395 -4.81 27.46 23.33
C ALA A 395 -4.86 28.94 22.92
N ALA A 396 -4.77 29.85 23.89
CA ALA A 396 -4.74 31.29 23.64
C ALA A 396 -3.53 31.71 22.77
N TYR A 397 -2.36 31.11 22.99
CA TYR A 397 -1.17 31.31 22.15
C TYR A 397 -1.38 30.85 20.70
N LEU A 398 -2.31 29.91 20.49
CA LEU A 398 -2.74 29.42 19.18
C LEU A 398 -3.93 30.20 18.61
N GLY A 399 -4.39 31.26 19.30
CA GLY A 399 -5.56 32.05 18.93
C GLY A 399 -6.88 31.29 19.04
N SER A 400 -6.97 30.34 19.97
CA SER A 400 -8.15 29.52 20.23
C SER A 400 -8.48 29.50 21.73
N THR A 401 -9.74 29.25 22.09
CA THR A 401 -10.12 28.86 23.46
C THR A 401 -10.03 27.35 23.66
N ALA A 402 -9.82 26.60 22.58
CA ALA A 402 -9.87 25.15 22.52
C ALA A 402 -11.15 24.56 23.14
N LYS A 403 -12.27 25.29 23.16
CA LYS A 403 -13.56 24.77 23.65
C LYS A 403 -14.02 23.53 22.88
N ARG A 404 -13.64 23.41 21.60
CA ARG A 404 -13.71 22.16 20.84
C ARG A 404 -12.37 21.86 20.19
N VAL A 405 -11.86 20.64 20.36
CA VAL A 405 -10.60 20.19 19.77
C VAL A 405 -10.87 19.06 18.79
N ILE A 406 -10.42 19.25 17.56
CA ILE A 406 -10.54 18.27 16.48
C ILE A 406 -9.16 17.70 16.21
N MET A 407 -8.99 16.39 16.36
CA MET A 407 -7.80 15.72 15.85
C MET A 407 -8.02 15.35 14.38
N ALA A 408 -7.06 15.69 13.54
CA ALA A 408 -7.11 15.39 12.12
C ALA A 408 -5.80 14.72 11.68
N GLY A 409 -5.89 13.72 10.81
CA GLY A 409 -4.70 13.15 10.20
C GLY A 409 -5.03 12.19 9.08
N ASP A 410 -4.04 11.94 8.24
CA ASP A 410 -4.15 11.06 7.09
C ASP A 410 -3.13 9.92 7.17
N SER A 411 -3.49 8.73 6.68
CA SER A 411 -2.63 7.55 6.71
C SER A 411 -2.02 7.33 8.12
N ALA A 412 -0.69 7.26 8.24
CA ALA A 412 0.05 7.16 9.50
C ALA A 412 -0.34 8.24 10.53
N GLY A 413 -0.58 9.48 10.10
CA GLY A 413 -1.01 10.56 11.00
C GLY A 413 -2.43 10.38 11.53
N GLY A 414 -3.30 9.73 10.75
CA GLY A 414 -4.62 9.30 11.21
C GLY A 414 -4.52 8.21 12.28
N ASN A 415 -3.59 7.26 12.13
CA ASN A 415 -3.32 6.25 13.15
C ASN A 415 -2.83 6.90 14.46
N LEU A 416 -1.85 7.80 14.39
CA LEU A 416 -1.36 8.52 15.58
C LEU A 416 -2.46 9.35 16.25
N SER A 417 -3.33 9.99 15.45
CA SER A 417 -4.47 10.77 15.96
C SER A 417 -5.47 9.90 16.73
N ALA A 418 -5.77 8.69 16.22
CA ALA A 418 -6.60 7.72 16.92
C ALA A 418 -5.93 7.25 18.23
N CYS A 419 -4.63 6.96 18.21
CA CYS A 419 -3.88 6.58 19.40
C CYS A 419 -3.90 7.66 20.49
N VAL A 420 -3.85 8.94 20.13
CA VAL A 420 -3.98 10.04 21.10
C VAL A 420 -5.35 10.03 21.78
N ALA A 421 -6.44 9.84 21.01
CA ALA A 421 -7.78 9.75 21.59
C ALA A 421 -7.88 8.58 22.58
N LEU A 422 -7.38 7.39 22.21
CA LEU A 422 -7.33 6.22 23.09
C LEU A 422 -6.49 6.50 24.35
N LYS A 423 -5.33 7.15 24.21
CA LYS A 423 -4.46 7.46 25.33
C LYS A 423 -5.08 8.51 26.27
N CYS A 424 -5.82 9.48 25.74
CA CYS A 424 -6.58 10.40 26.56
C CYS A 424 -7.65 9.68 27.39
N ILE A 425 -8.36 8.70 26.82
CA ILE A 425 -9.31 7.86 27.56
C ILE A 425 -8.60 7.11 28.68
N GLU A 426 -7.50 6.41 28.35
CA GLU A 426 -6.71 5.62 29.30
C GLU A 426 -6.18 6.45 30.48
N MET A 427 -5.73 7.67 30.21
CA MET A 427 -5.12 8.56 31.22
C MET A 427 -6.13 9.45 31.96
N GLY A 428 -7.40 9.42 31.56
CA GLY A 428 -8.42 10.34 32.07
C GLY A 428 -8.14 11.80 31.70
N PHE A 429 -7.49 12.06 30.57
CA PHE A 429 -7.31 13.40 30.03
C PHE A 429 -8.57 13.85 29.29
N ARG A 430 -8.66 15.14 28.97
CA ARG A 430 -9.67 15.61 28.03
C ARG A 430 -9.48 14.88 26.69
N ILE A 431 -10.55 14.25 26.21
CA ILE A 431 -10.57 13.61 24.90
C ILE A 431 -10.83 14.65 23.80
N PRO A 432 -10.34 14.45 22.57
CA PRO A 432 -10.76 15.25 21.43
C PRO A 432 -12.27 15.19 21.23
N ASP A 433 -12.87 16.32 20.85
CA ASP A 433 -14.32 16.43 20.60
C ASP A 433 -14.72 15.77 19.27
N SER A 434 -13.80 15.71 18.30
CA SER A 434 -14.00 15.04 17.00
C SER A 434 -12.69 14.47 16.44
N LEU A 435 -12.81 13.43 15.61
CA LEU A 435 -11.71 12.84 14.83
C LEU A 435 -12.00 12.94 13.33
N PHE A 436 -11.04 13.41 12.55
CA PHE A 436 -11.02 13.28 11.09
C PHE A 436 -9.83 12.40 10.67
N LEU A 437 -10.09 11.16 10.29
CA LEU A 437 -9.05 10.17 9.99
C LEU A 437 -9.16 9.71 8.53
N ALA A 438 -8.31 10.25 7.66
CA ALA A 438 -8.34 9.92 6.23
C ALA A 438 -7.53 8.65 5.95
N TYR A 439 -8.17 7.61 5.41
CA TYR A 439 -7.56 6.35 4.95
C TYR A 439 -6.48 5.78 5.92
N PHE A 440 -6.74 5.89 7.22
CA PHE A 440 -5.76 5.55 8.24
C PHE A 440 -5.70 4.03 8.49
N PRO A 441 -4.51 3.47 8.76
CA PRO A 441 -4.39 2.07 9.11
C PRO A 441 -4.88 1.87 10.56
N CYS A 442 -6.15 1.48 10.70
CA CYS A 442 -6.76 1.19 12.00
C CYS A 442 -6.21 -0.09 12.63
N ALA A 443 -5.98 -1.12 11.82
CA ALA A 443 -5.32 -2.36 12.22
C ALA A 443 -4.04 -2.53 11.39
N ILE A 444 -2.90 -2.57 12.09
CA ILE A 444 -1.58 -2.73 11.48
C ILE A 444 -1.17 -4.22 11.42
N ALA A 445 -2.03 -5.12 11.91
CA ALA A 445 -1.80 -6.55 11.89
C ALA A 445 -1.55 -7.09 10.47
N TRP A 446 -0.64 -8.06 10.39
CA TRP A 446 -0.35 -8.78 9.17
C TRP A 446 -1.39 -9.88 8.98
N SER A 447 -2.60 -9.50 8.54
CA SER A 447 -3.70 -10.43 8.24
C SER A 447 -4.14 -10.29 6.78
N PRO A 448 -4.30 -11.41 6.05
CA PRO A 448 -4.76 -11.41 4.68
C PRO A 448 -6.25 -11.05 4.65
N THR A 449 -6.55 -10.00 3.90
CA THR A 449 -7.92 -9.54 3.64
C THR A 449 -8.04 -9.20 2.16
N PRO A 450 -9.26 -9.14 1.60
CA PRO A 450 -9.41 -8.75 0.20
C PRO A 450 -8.80 -7.36 -0.09
N ALA A 451 -8.85 -6.43 0.86
CA ALA A 451 -8.18 -5.13 0.72
C ALA A 451 -6.65 -5.25 0.66
N ARG A 452 -6.06 -6.22 1.39
CA ARG A 452 -4.61 -6.51 1.34
C ARG A 452 -4.20 -7.08 -0.01
N PHE A 453 -5.00 -7.97 -0.60
CA PHE A 453 -4.77 -8.45 -1.96
C PHE A 453 -4.85 -7.30 -2.98
N LEU A 454 -5.82 -6.38 -2.85
CA LEU A 454 -5.88 -5.19 -3.72
C LEU A 454 -4.64 -4.31 -3.60
N SER A 455 -4.03 -4.22 -2.42
CA SER A 455 -2.81 -3.44 -2.22
C SER A 455 -1.59 -3.98 -2.98
N LEU A 456 -1.64 -5.22 -3.49
CA LEU A 456 -0.59 -5.76 -4.37
C LEU A 456 -0.51 -5.03 -5.72
N ILE A 457 -1.63 -4.47 -6.16
CA ILE A 457 -1.76 -3.77 -7.44
C ILE A 457 -1.93 -2.26 -7.26
N ASP A 458 -1.64 -1.74 -6.06
CA ASP A 458 -1.72 -0.31 -5.77
C ASP A 458 -0.53 0.44 -6.38
N PRO A 459 -0.76 1.42 -7.29
CA PRO A 459 0.30 2.13 -7.98
C PRO A 459 1.04 3.16 -7.12
N LEU A 460 0.57 3.45 -5.90
CA LEU A 460 1.10 4.47 -5.00
C LEU A 460 1.69 3.87 -3.72
N ILE A 461 0.93 3.00 -3.06
CA ILE A 461 1.25 2.44 -1.74
C ILE A 461 1.18 0.91 -1.82
N PRO A 462 2.07 0.28 -2.61
CA PRO A 462 2.09 -1.17 -2.74
C PRO A 462 2.47 -1.84 -1.42
N LEU A 463 2.04 -3.10 -1.26
CA LEU A 463 2.25 -3.85 -0.02
C LEU A 463 3.71 -3.84 0.49
N GLY A 464 4.69 -4.04 -0.40
CA GLY A 464 6.12 -4.01 -0.03
C GLY A 464 6.56 -2.68 0.62
N PHE A 465 6.04 -1.56 0.11
CA PHE A 465 6.30 -0.25 0.70
C PHE A 465 5.67 -0.10 2.09
N MET A 466 4.42 -0.55 2.27
CA MET A 466 3.77 -0.54 3.57
C MET A 466 4.51 -1.40 4.59
N THR A 467 4.97 -2.58 4.19
CA THR A 467 5.76 -3.49 5.03
C THR A 467 7.05 -2.83 5.48
N ASN A 468 7.76 -2.14 4.60
CA ASN A 468 9.02 -1.47 4.95
C ASN A 468 8.79 -0.27 5.88
N CYS A 469 7.72 0.51 5.66
CA CYS A 469 7.30 1.55 6.61
C CYS A 469 7.03 0.97 8.00
N LEU A 470 6.31 -0.15 8.04
CA LEU A 470 5.98 -0.81 9.30
C LEU A 470 7.21 -1.39 10.01
N LYS A 471 8.12 -2.04 9.28
CA LYS A 471 9.41 -2.50 9.81
C LYS A 471 10.19 -1.35 10.44
N ALA A 472 10.34 -0.24 9.71
CA ALA A 472 11.05 0.93 10.21
C ALA A 472 10.37 1.53 11.46
N TYR A 473 9.04 1.53 11.52
CA TYR A 473 8.30 2.10 12.65
C TYR A 473 8.26 1.18 13.87
N ALA A 474 8.02 -0.12 13.69
CA ALA A 474 7.78 -1.04 14.79
C ALA A 474 9.08 -1.64 15.34
N CYS A 475 10.11 -1.86 14.51
CA CYS A 475 11.31 -2.57 14.94
C CYS A 475 12.27 -1.64 15.71
N PRO A 476 12.85 -2.11 16.82
CA PRO A 476 14.02 -1.50 17.43
C PRO A 476 15.17 -1.31 16.42
N PRO A 477 16.02 -0.27 16.57
CA PRO A 477 17.08 0.04 15.58
C PRO A 477 18.07 -1.09 15.31
N ASP A 478 18.37 -1.91 16.32
CA ASP A 478 19.22 -3.11 16.23
C ASP A 478 18.59 -4.19 15.35
N ILE A 479 17.33 -4.56 15.64
CA ILE A 479 16.56 -5.52 14.84
C ILE A 479 16.35 -5.02 13.40
N TYR A 480 16.11 -3.72 13.24
CA TYR A 480 15.94 -3.11 11.93
C TYR A 480 17.24 -3.15 11.09
N GLN A 481 18.39 -2.91 11.71
CA GLN A 481 19.69 -2.96 11.02
C GLN A 481 20.03 -4.36 10.51
N ASP A 482 19.74 -5.41 11.27
CA ASP A 482 19.94 -6.80 10.84
C ASP A 482 19.10 -7.15 9.61
N SER A 483 17.84 -6.67 9.56
CA SER A 483 16.97 -6.87 8.39
C SER A 483 17.48 -6.19 7.10
N LEU A 484 18.28 -5.13 7.22
CA LEU A 484 18.91 -4.44 6.08
C LEU A 484 20.18 -5.14 5.57
N TYR A 485 20.81 -6.01 6.37
CA TYR A 485 21.99 -6.78 5.96
C TYR A 485 21.61 -7.98 5.10
N GLU A 486 20.47 -8.63 5.34
CA GLU A 486 19.94 -9.74 4.54
C GLU A 486 19.59 -9.31 3.10
N TYR A 487 18.74 -8.30 2.94
CA TYR A 487 19.18 -7.04 2.37
C TYR A 487 20.15 -7.02 1.17
N LYS A 488 21.41 -6.77 1.52
CA LYS A 488 22.48 -6.31 0.62
C LYS A 488 23.32 -7.43 0.01
N LEU A 489 22.98 -8.70 0.21
CA LEU A 489 23.78 -9.82 -0.31
C LEU A 489 22.99 -10.65 -1.32
N LYS A 490 22.90 -10.17 -2.58
CA LYS A 490 23.43 -10.90 -3.77
C LYS A 490 23.10 -10.37 -5.16
N ASN A 491 22.08 -9.55 -5.45
CA ASN A 491 21.60 -9.43 -6.86
C ASN A 491 21.34 -8.04 -7.47
N ILE A 492 21.75 -6.91 -6.90
CA ILE A 492 21.36 -5.58 -7.46
C ILE A 492 22.44 -4.94 -8.35
N ALA A 493 23.68 -5.41 -8.34
CA ALA A 493 24.77 -4.75 -9.07
C ALA A 493 25.52 -5.71 -10.00
N LYS A 494 25.02 -5.84 -11.24
CA LYS A 494 25.78 -5.73 -12.50
C LYS A 494 24.91 -6.14 -13.70
N PRO A 495 24.47 -5.21 -14.55
CA PRO A 495 24.29 -5.54 -15.95
C PRO A 495 25.68 -5.92 -16.48
N LYS A 496 25.85 -7.11 -17.08
CA LYS A 496 27.09 -7.44 -17.79
C LYS A 496 27.15 -6.52 -19.02
N ASP A 497 28.17 -5.65 -19.06
CA ASP A 497 28.44 -4.80 -20.21
C ASP A 497 28.50 -5.63 -21.50
N GLY A 498 27.69 -5.26 -22.50
CA GLY A 498 27.81 -5.76 -23.87
C GLY A 498 26.96 -6.98 -24.26
N ALA A 499 26.15 -7.56 -23.36
CA ALA A 499 25.22 -8.62 -23.76
C ALA A 499 23.96 -8.01 -24.39
N LYS A 500 23.66 -8.36 -25.65
CA LYS A 500 22.32 -8.21 -26.21
C LYS A 500 21.32 -8.88 -25.25
N ASP A 501 20.16 -8.26 -25.06
CA ASP A 501 19.03 -8.74 -24.25
C ASP A 501 18.57 -10.15 -24.69
N ASN A 502 19.29 -11.18 -24.26
CA ASN A 502 18.96 -12.59 -24.44
C ASN A 502 18.53 -13.22 -23.11
N PHE A 503 17.75 -12.51 -22.29
CA PHE A 503 17.07 -13.09 -21.11
C PHE A 503 15.74 -13.76 -21.52
N ILE A 504 15.77 -14.58 -22.58
CA ILE A 504 14.62 -15.39 -23.04
C ILE A 504 14.93 -16.90 -23.08
N GLU A 505 16.16 -17.39 -23.00
CA GLU A 505 16.43 -18.84 -23.15
C GLU A 505 16.62 -19.65 -21.85
N GLU A 506 16.76 -19.04 -20.66
CA GLU A 506 17.01 -19.82 -19.42
C GLU A 506 15.75 -20.45 -18.77
N VAL A 507 14.58 -20.39 -19.41
CA VAL A 507 13.36 -21.07 -18.93
C VAL A 507 13.02 -22.32 -19.77
N GLU A 508 13.73 -22.61 -20.86
CA GLU A 508 13.49 -23.80 -21.71
C GLU A 508 14.48 -24.96 -21.52
N SER A 509 15.48 -24.87 -20.64
CA SER A 509 16.40 -25.99 -20.36
C SER A 509 16.32 -26.47 -18.91
N SER A 510 15.11 -26.81 -18.45
CA SER A 510 14.90 -27.49 -17.15
C SER A 510 15.02 -29.02 -17.24
N GLU A 511 15.58 -29.57 -18.31
CA GLU A 511 15.94 -31.00 -18.39
C GLU A 511 17.34 -31.32 -17.79
N GLU A 512 18.26 -30.36 -17.72
CA GLU A 512 19.60 -30.60 -17.12
C GLU A 512 19.63 -30.50 -15.59
N ALA A 513 18.63 -29.87 -14.97
CA ALA A 513 18.47 -29.85 -13.51
C ALA A 513 17.90 -31.19 -12.96
N LEU A 514 17.38 -32.06 -13.84
CA LEU A 514 16.82 -33.36 -13.50
C LEU A 514 17.87 -34.49 -13.47
N GLU A 515 19.01 -34.33 -14.16
CA GLU A 515 20.12 -35.31 -14.10
C GLU A 515 20.96 -35.17 -12.82
N LEU A 516 21.08 -33.96 -12.26
CA LEU A 516 21.81 -33.70 -11.01
C LEU A 516 21.10 -34.20 -9.74
N ILE A 517 19.83 -34.58 -9.83
CA ILE A 517 19.04 -35.17 -8.73
C ILE A 517 19.06 -36.71 -8.79
N GLN A 518 19.50 -37.31 -9.91
CA GLN A 518 19.57 -38.78 -10.04
C GLN A 518 20.85 -39.40 -9.45
N ASP A 519 21.91 -38.62 -9.24
CA ASP A 519 23.20 -39.14 -8.76
C ASP A 519 23.32 -39.21 -7.21
N THR A 520 22.34 -38.70 -6.47
CA THR A 520 22.29 -38.78 -4.99
C THR A 520 21.36 -39.88 -4.45
N LYS A 521 20.80 -40.73 -5.32
CA LYS A 521 19.99 -41.91 -4.94
C LYS A 521 20.72 -43.24 -5.11
N LYS A 522 21.99 -43.31 -4.69
CA LYS A 522 22.66 -44.57 -4.33
C LYS A 522 23.09 -44.48 -2.87
N ASP A 523 22.14 -44.68 -1.97
CA ASP A 523 22.31 -45.40 -0.70
C ASP A 523 21.12 -45.10 0.21
N SER A 524 20.04 -45.87 0.03
CA SER A 524 19.16 -46.35 1.11
C SER A 524 17.98 -47.10 0.48
N GLN A 525 18.05 -48.43 0.58
CA GLN A 525 16.92 -49.31 0.35
C GLN A 525 15.87 -49.10 1.46
N SER A 526 14.61 -48.86 1.12
CA SER A 526 13.48 -49.75 1.47
C SER A 526 12.09 -49.12 1.21
N THR A 527 11.33 -49.84 0.37
CA THR A 527 9.87 -50.05 0.34
C THR A 527 8.88 -48.86 0.27
N ILE A 528 8.28 -48.74 -0.91
CA ILE A 528 7.09 -47.96 -1.31
C ILE A 528 5.80 -48.72 -0.96
N THR A 529 4.74 -48.03 -0.52
CA THR A 529 3.34 -48.25 -0.96
C THR A 529 2.52 -46.94 -0.88
N PRO A 530 1.47 -46.75 -1.71
CA PRO A 530 0.93 -45.44 -2.11
C PRO A 530 -0.23 -44.93 -1.24
N VAL A 531 -0.27 -43.61 -1.03
CA VAL A 531 -1.27 -42.85 -0.25
C VAL A 531 -2.45 -42.46 -1.15
N GLU A 532 -3.39 -43.40 -1.35
CA GLU A 532 -4.70 -43.11 -1.98
C GLU A 532 -5.91 -43.50 -1.09
N GLU A 533 -5.71 -43.90 0.16
CA GLU A 533 -6.81 -44.36 1.04
C GLU A 533 -7.19 -43.43 2.22
N VAL A 534 -6.56 -42.26 2.36
CA VAL A 534 -6.82 -41.37 3.53
C VAL A 534 -7.93 -40.34 3.27
N ILE A 535 -8.44 -40.22 2.04
CA ILE A 535 -9.47 -39.22 1.69
C ILE A 535 -10.92 -39.72 1.95
N MET A 536 -11.12 -40.98 2.37
CA MET A 536 -12.46 -41.59 2.42
C MET A 536 -12.95 -42.04 3.81
N THR A 537 -12.50 -41.42 4.90
CA THR A 537 -13.07 -41.71 6.24
C THR A 537 -13.00 -40.52 7.20
N ALA A 538 -13.74 -39.45 6.89
CA ALA A 538 -14.08 -38.40 7.85
C ALA A 538 -15.56 -38.00 7.73
N HIS A 539 -16.42 -39.01 7.76
CA HIS A 539 -17.81 -38.86 8.13
C HIS A 539 -18.06 -39.83 9.28
N GLU A 540 -17.97 -39.32 10.52
CA GLU A 540 -18.82 -39.70 11.67
C GLU A 540 -18.23 -39.23 13.02
N HIS A 541 -19.10 -38.58 13.79
CA HIS A 541 -19.13 -38.47 15.26
C HIS A 541 -18.35 -37.37 16.01
N ARG A 542 -19.15 -36.42 16.51
CA ARG A 542 -18.97 -35.61 17.72
C ARG A 542 -18.56 -36.49 18.93
N GLN A 543 -17.57 -36.04 19.71
CA GLN A 543 -17.73 -35.63 21.13
C GLN A 543 -16.40 -35.65 21.92
N SER A 544 -16.30 -34.65 22.79
CA SER A 544 -15.69 -34.66 24.13
C SER A 544 -14.23 -34.21 24.31
N ARG A 545 -14.15 -33.19 25.17
CA ARG A 545 -13.03 -32.74 26.01
C ARG A 545 -12.27 -33.92 26.64
N ARG A 546 -10.95 -33.96 26.42
CA ARG A 546 -9.86 -34.29 27.37
C ARG A 546 -8.69 -34.87 26.58
N PHE A 547 -7.73 -34.05 26.17
CA PHE A 547 -6.34 -34.46 25.92
C PHE A 547 -5.43 -33.22 26.00
N SER A 548 -5.44 -32.60 27.18
CA SER A 548 -4.42 -31.65 27.64
C SER A 548 -3.69 -32.38 28.76
N THR A 549 -2.56 -33.04 28.44
CA THR A 549 -1.45 -33.42 29.37
C THR A 549 -0.43 -34.43 28.81
N MET A 550 -0.40 -34.76 27.51
CA MET A 550 0.53 -35.79 27.00
C MET A 550 1.14 -35.53 25.61
N LEU A 551 1.49 -34.27 25.30
CA LEU A 551 2.21 -33.91 24.07
C LEU A 551 3.36 -32.90 24.32
N THR A 552 3.95 -32.91 25.52
CA THR A 552 5.06 -32.00 25.88
C THR A 552 6.45 -32.63 25.82
N GLU A 553 6.61 -33.91 25.47
CA GLU A 553 7.96 -34.55 25.54
C GLU A 553 8.38 -35.35 24.30
N THR A 554 7.65 -35.24 23.19
CA THR A 554 8.04 -35.90 21.92
C THR A 554 8.04 -34.99 20.69
N ALA A 555 7.84 -33.68 20.89
CA ALA A 555 7.96 -32.67 19.83
C ALA A 555 9.41 -32.16 19.61
N GLU A 556 10.33 -32.41 20.55
CA GLU A 556 11.70 -31.87 20.47
C GLU A 556 12.64 -32.66 19.54
N ASN A 557 12.32 -33.90 19.16
CA ASN A 557 13.25 -34.75 18.40
C ASN A 557 12.85 -35.08 16.95
N ILE A 558 11.79 -34.47 16.41
CA ILE A 558 11.42 -34.58 14.97
C ILE A 558 11.51 -33.22 14.25
N SER A 559 11.81 -32.13 14.97
CA SER A 559 12.00 -30.77 14.41
C SER A 559 13.38 -30.54 13.76
N SER A 560 14.23 -31.57 13.62
CA SER A 560 15.66 -31.39 13.30
C SER A 560 16.09 -31.79 11.87
N ALA A 561 15.23 -32.32 10.99
CA ALA A 561 15.78 -32.98 9.78
C ALA A 561 15.06 -32.78 8.42
N ILE A 562 13.97 -32.00 8.30
CA ILE A 562 13.34 -31.74 6.97
C ILE A 562 13.10 -30.24 6.70
N THR A 563 13.65 -29.34 7.51
CA THR A 563 13.63 -27.89 7.27
C THR A 563 14.98 -27.43 6.72
N THR A 564 15.41 -27.98 5.59
CA THR A 564 16.59 -27.49 4.88
C THR A 564 16.32 -27.64 3.39
N THR A 565 16.43 -26.52 2.66
CA THR A 565 16.15 -26.33 1.23
C THR A 565 14.73 -25.83 0.90
N PHE A 566 14.36 -24.66 1.44
CA PHE A 566 13.81 -23.50 0.71
C PHE A 566 13.56 -22.38 1.73
N ILE A 567 14.66 -21.93 2.34
CA ILE A 567 14.75 -20.71 3.15
C ILE A 567 15.62 -19.76 2.32
N THR A 568 14.98 -18.90 1.54
CA THR A 568 15.61 -17.66 1.01
C THR A 568 14.60 -16.58 0.65
N LEU A 569 13.43 -16.54 1.31
CA LEU A 569 12.57 -15.35 1.37
C LEU A 569 11.90 -15.11 2.74
N THR A 570 12.28 -15.86 3.79
CA THR A 570 11.80 -15.63 5.17
C THR A 570 12.86 -16.03 6.21
N GLY A 571 13.18 -15.11 7.12
CA GLY A 571 14.09 -15.25 8.26
C GLY A 571 15.13 -14.11 8.27
N GLY A 572 15.26 -13.25 9.29
CA GLY A 572 14.72 -13.27 10.66
C GLY A 572 14.53 -11.90 11.36
N THR A 573 14.12 -11.97 12.64
CA THR A 573 13.92 -10.91 13.68
C THR A 573 12.79 -9.87 13.49
N ALA A 574 12.71 -9.16 12.36
CA ALA A 574 11.78 -8.02 12.22
C ALA A 574 10.32 -8.42 11.91
N GLU A 575 10.10 -9.39 11.02
CA GLU A 575 8.74 -9.82 10.63
C GLU A 575 8.06 -10.66 11.72
N GLU A 576 8.83 -11.47 12.44
CA GLU A 576 8.35 -12.16 13.65
C GLU A 576 8.02 -11.16 14.76
N TYR A 577 8.85 -10.12 14.94
CA TYR A 577 8.54 -9.04 15.89
C TYR A 577 7.23 -8.32 15.53
N ILE A 578 7.05 -7.97 14.26
CA ILE A 578 5.79 -7.40 13.73
C ILE A 578 4.62 -8.34 14.02
N ARG A 579 4.76 -9.64 13.73
CA ARG A 579 3.69 -10.64 13.92
C ARG A 579 3.34 -10.86 15.39
N LEU A 580 4.32 -10.89 16.28
CA LEU A 580 4.16 -11.22 17.70
C LEU A 580 3.79 -10.01 18.57
N TYR A 581 4.33 -8.81 18.28
CA TYR A 581 4.19 -7.65 19.15
C TYR A 581 3.15 -6.61 18.69
N ILE A 582 2.79 -6.53 17.40
CA ILE A 582 1.85 -5.49 16.91
C ILE A 582 0.44 -5.64 17.46
N TRP A 583 0.03 -6.84 17.87
CA TRP A 583 -1.26 -7.05 18.56
C TRP A 583 -1.39 -6.22 19.85
N THR A 584 -0.28 -5.73 20.42
CA THR A 584 -0.26 -4.87 21.62
C THR A 584 -0.01 -3.38 21.32
N LEU A 585 0.18 -3.00 20.05
CA LEU A 585 0.54 -1.63 19.63
C LEU A 585 -0.67 -0.80 19.15
N VAL A 586 -1.81 -1.45 18.92
CA VAL A 586 -3.13 -0.84 18.70
C VAL A 586 -3.88 -0.91 20.03
#